data_AF-A0A561W679-F1
#
_entry.id   AF-A0A561W679-F1
#
_cell.length_a   1.000
_cell.length_b   1.000
_cell.length_c   1.000
_cell.angle_alpha   90.00
_cell.angle_beta   90.00
_cell.angle_gamma   90.00
#
_symmetry.space_group_name_H-M   'P 1'
#
loop_
_entity.id
_entity.type
_entity.pdbx_description
1 polymer ?
#
loop_
_entity_poly.entity_id
_entity_poly.type
_entity_poly.pdbx_seq_one_letter_code
_entity_poly.pdbx_strand_id
1 'polypeptide(L)' 'MSLMQRITTFLRSPKGQQLVERGRREMAKPANQQKLKGLAARLSNRRR' A
#
# COMPACT_ATOMS: atom_id res chain seq x y z
N MET A 1 0.62 11.33 -21.95
CA MET A 1 1.03 10.36 -20.92
C MET A 1 -0.14 10.10 -19.99
N SER A 2 -0.48 8.84 -19.72
CA SER A 2 -1.57 8.53 -18.77
C SER A 2 -1.06 8.69 -17.33
N LEU A 3 -1.96 9.08 -16.41
CA LEU A 3 -1.65 9.26 -14.99
C LEU A 3 -1.00 8.00 -14.39
N MET A 4 -1.41 6.81 -14.85
CA MET A 4 -0.84 5.54 -14.43
C MET A 4 0.63 5.40 -14.78
N GLN A 5 1.03 5.73 -16.01
CA GLN A 5 2.45 5.66 -16.40
C GLN A 5 3.31 6.58 -15.54
N ARG A 6 2.82 7.77 -15.20
CA ARG A 6 3.54 8.72 -14.34
C ARG A 6 3.69 8.20 -12.91
N ILE A 7 2.66 7.55 -12.37
CA ILE A 7 2.72 6.87 -11.07
C ILE A 7 3.70 5.70 -11.12
N THR A 8 3.67 4.86 -12.16
CA THR A 8 4.60 3.72 -12.29
C THR A 8 6.04 4.20 -12.39
N THR A 9 6.30 5.24 -13.19
CA THR A 9 7.63 5.85 -13.33
C THR A 9 8.08 6.48 -12.01
N PHE A 10 7.18 7.13 -11.27
CA PHE A 10 7.49 7.66 -9.94
C PHE A 10 7.80 6.55 -8.92
N LEU A 11 7.01 5.47 -8.89
CA LEU A 11 7.23 4.32 -8.01
C LEU A 11 8.55 3.59 -8.32
N ARG A 12 9.00 3.61 -9.58
CA ARG A 12 10.30 3.08 -10.01
C ARG A 12 11.48 4.02 -9.70
N SER A 13 11.21 5.27 -9.35
CA SER A 13 12.27 6.21 -8.95
C SER A 13 12.82 5.86 -7.56
N PRO A 14 14.07 6.24 -7.22
CA PRO A 14 14.65 5.99 -5.90
C PRO A 14 13.83 6.61 -4.76
N LYS A 15 13.20 7.77 -4.98
CA LYS A 15 12.28 8.38 -4.00
C LYS A 15 11.00 7.55 -3.81
N GLY A 16 10.46 7.00 -4.91
CA GLY A 16 9.32 6.09 -4.87
C GLY A 16 9.64 4.78 -4.14
N GLN A 17 10.82 4.22 -4.42
CA GLN A 17 11.31 3.03 -3.73
C GLN A 17 11.49 3.27 -2.23
N GLN A 18 12.04 4.41 -1.81
CA GLN A 18 12.15 4.77 -0.39
C GLN A 18 10.78 4.91 0.29
N LEU A 19 9.80 5.51 -0.40
CA LEU A 19 8.41 5.62 0.09
C LEU A 19 7.77 4.24 0.24
N VAL A 20 7.93 3.39 -0.77
CA VAL A 20 7.46 2.01 -0.75
C VAL A 20 8.15 1.22 0.34
N GLU A 21 9.46 1.33 0.54
CA GLU A 21 10.20 0.63 1.59
C GLU A 21 9.82 1.08 3.00
N ARG A 22 9.64 2.39 3.23
CA ARG A 22 9.14 2.91 4.51
C ARG A 22 7.73 2.39 4.76
N GLY A 23 6.85 2.47 3.77
CA GLY A 23 5.51 1.90 3.84
C GLY A 23 5.55 0.39 4.05
N ARG A 24 6.47 -0.34 3.41
CA ARG A 24 6.61 -1.79 3.52
C ARG A 24 7.14 -2.17 4.89
N ARG A 25 8.06 -1.41 5.48
CA ARG A 25 8.51 -1.61 6.87
C ARG A 25 7.43 -1.28 7.88
N GLU A 26 6.66 -0.21 7.65
CA GLU A 26 5.52 0.14 8.50
C GLU A 26 4.39 -0.86 8.40
N MET A 27 4.11 -1.40 7.21
CA MET A 27 3.14 -2.47 6.99
C MET A 27 3.68 -3.84 7.41
N ALA A 28 4.99 -4.07 7.39
CA ALA A 28 5.59 -5.30 7.89
C ALA A 28 5.42 -5.44 9.41
N LYS A 29 5.16 -4.34 10.13
CA LYS A 29 4.79 -4.40 11.54
C LYS A 29 3.53 -5.27 11.70
N PRO A 30 3.58 -6.34 12.51
CA PRO A 30 2.46 -7.28 12.64
C PRO A 30 1.16 -6.61 13.10
N ALA A 31 1.26 -5.55 13.91
CA ALA A 31 0.12 -4.73 14.33
C ALA A 31 -0.62 -4.05 13.16
N ASN A 32 0.12 -3.58 12.15
CA ASN A 32 -0.48 -2.94 10.97
C ASN A 32 -1.09 -3.98 10.03
N GLN A 33 -0.48 -5.17 9.91
CA GLN A 33 -1.08 -6.27 9.15
C GLN A 33 -2.41 -6.73 9.74
N GLN A 34 -2.51 -6.84 11.07
CA GLN A 34 -3.77 -7.19 11.74
C GLN A 34 -4.85 -6.12 11.53
N LYS A 35 -4.51 -4.83 11.66
CA LYS A 35 -5.44 -3.73 11.37
C LYS A 35 -5.91 -3.75 9.92
N LEU A 36 -5.00 -3.94 8.96
CA LEU A 36 -5.34 -4.04 7.54
C LEU A 36 -6.25 -5.23 7.26
N LYS A 37 -5.97 -6.40 7.84
CA LYS A 37 -6.84 -7.58 7.74
C LYS A 37 -8.22 -7.31 8.34
N GLY A 38 -8.31 -6.65 9.50
CA GLY A 38 -9.58 -6.29 10.12
C GLY A 38 -10.40 -5.29 9.30
N LEU A 39 -9.73 -4.30 8.70
CA LEU A 39 -10.37 -3.34 7.80
C LEU A 39 -10.83 -3.99 6.50
N ALA A 40 -10.00 -4.86 5.90
CA ALA A 40 -10.36 -5.62 4.70
C ALA A 40 -11.52 -6.59 4.97
N ALA A 41 -11.53 -7.27 6.12
CA ALA A 41 -12.63 -8.12 6.53
C ALA A 41 -13.94 -7.33 6.68
N ARG A 42 -13.90 -6.16 7.33
CA ARG A 42 -15.06 -5.26 7.45
C ARG A 42 -15.56 -4.75 6.10
N LEU A 43 -14.66 -4.39 5.19
CA LEU A 43 -15.02 -3.90 3.85
C LEU A 43 -15.62 -5.02 2.99
N SER A 44 -15.06 -6.23 3.07
CA SER A 44 -15.57 -7.42 2.38
C SER A 44 -16.96 -7.80 2.90
N ASN A 45 -17.17 -7.77 4.22
CA ASN A 45 -18.45 -8.13 4.83
C ASN A 45 -19.56 -7.11 4.54
N ARG A 46 -19.21 -5.86 4.21
CA ARG A 46 -20.17 -4.83 3.79
C ARG A 46 -20.58 -4.94 2.32
N ARG A 47 -19.85 -5.71 1.52
CA ARG A 47 -20.11 -5.88 0.08
C ARG A 47 -20.93 -7.14 -0.22
N ARG A 48 -21.10 -8.03 0.75
CA ARG A 48 -22.09 -9.14 0.72
C ARG A 48 -23.41 -8.65 1.26
#